data_AF-A0A371PEE0-F1
#
_entry.id   AF-A0A371PEE0-F1
#
_cell.length_a   1.000
_cell.length_b   1.000
_cell.length_c   1.000
_cell.angle_alpha   90.00
_cell.angle_beta   90.00
_cell.angle_gamma   90.00
#
_symmetry.space_group_name_H-M   'P 1'
#
loop_
_entity.id
_entity.type
_entity.pdbx_description
1 polymer ?
#
loop_
_entity_poly.entity_id
_entity_poly.type
_entity_poly.pdbx_seq_one_letter_code
_entity_poly.pdbx_strand_id
1 'polypeptide(L)'
;MKVYLILTQILYVIGLLPWFVFWGLSFMSFDSGVGAANLGFVLAITIYPIAVVACSIIAWVIHKRKKRAAVIVNLIPMLWVLGLGSLFLL
;
A
#
# COMPACT_ATOMS: atom_id res chain seq x y z
N MET A 1 -17.02 -13.25 0.22
CA MET A 1 -16.37 -12.13 0.93
C MET A 1 -15.10 -12.52 1.66
N LYS A 2 -15.08 -13.56 2.51
CA LYS A 2 -13.83 -13.97 3.18
C LYS A 2 -12.73 -14.37 2.19
N VAL A 3 -13.05 -15.23 1.22
CA VAL A 3 -12.12 -15.63 0.15
C VAL A 3 -11.58 -14.42 -0.62
N TYR A 4 -12.46 -13.47 -0.98
CA TYR A 4 -12.07 -12.21 -1.62
C TYR A 4 -11.03 -11.44 -0.80
N LEU A 5 -11.29 -11.21 0.51
CA LEU A 5 -10.35 -10.48 1.37
C LEU A 5 -9.00 -11.21 1.48
N ILE A 6 -9.02 -12.54 1.65
CA ILE A 6 -7.80 -13.34 1.72
C ILE A 6 -6.99 -13.21 0.42
N LEU A 7 -7.63 -13.37 -0.74
CA LEU A 7 -6.96 -13.25 -2.04
C LEU A 7 -6.34 -11.86 -2.24
N THR A 8 -7.07 -10.79 -1.88
CA THR A 8 -6.53 -9.43 -1.99
C THR A 8 -5.38 -9.17 -1.01
N GLN A 9 -5.42 -9.76 0.18
CA GLN A 9 -4.33 -9.64 1.15
C GLN A 9 -3.07 -10.37 0.70
N ILE A 10 -3.22 -11.55 0.10
CA ILE A 10 -2.11 -12.27 -0.54
C ILE A 10 -1.48 -11.39 -1.63
N LEU A 11 -2.31 -10.78 -2.48
CA LEU A 11 -1.84 -9.83 -3.49
C LEU A 11 -1.08 -8.65 -2.88
N TYR A 12 -1.56 -8.08 -1.78
CA TYR A 12 -0.87 -7.01 -1.08
C TYR A 12 0.45 -7.45 -0.44
N VAL A 13 0.51 -8.64 0.13
CA VAL A 13 1.78 -9.19 0.66
C VAL A 13 2.80 -9.37 -0.46
N ILE A 14 2.37 -9.89 -1.62
CA ILE A 14 3.23 -10.01 -2.80
C ILE A 14 3.68 -8.62 -3.27
N GLY A 15 2.76 -7.64 -3.34
CA GLY A 15 3.05 -6.27 -3.73
C GLY A 15 3.97 -5.53 -2.75
N LEU A 16 3.95 -5.90 -1.47
CA LEU A 16 4.87 -5.34 -0.47
C LEU A 16 6.33 -5.73 -0.73
N LEU A 17 6.60 -6.91 -1.31
CA LEU A 17 7.97 -7.36 -1.58
C LEU A 17 8.76 -6.38 -2.47
N PRO A 18 8.32 -6.05 -3.69
CA PRO A 18 8.99 -5.03 -4.49
C PRO A 18 8.86 -3.64 -3.88
N TRP A 19 7.77 -3.34 -3.16
CA TRP A 19 7.60 -2.05 -2.49
C TRP A 19 8.68 -1.79 -1.43
N PHE A 20 9.06 -2.81 -0.65
CA PHE A 20 10.13 -2.68 0.34
C PHE A 20 11.48 -2.32 -0.29
N VAL A 21 11.73 -2.74 -1.53
CA VAL A 21 12.91 -2.31 -2.29
C VAL A 21 12.84 -0.81 -2.57
N PHE A 22 11.72 -0.31 -3.11
CA PHE A 22 11.52 1.13 -3.34
C PHE A 22 11.58 1.95 -2.06
N TRP A 23 11.05 1.42 -0.96
CA TRP A 23 11.15 2.04 0.35
C TRP A 23 12.60 2.13 0.82
N GLY A 24 13.39 1.07 0.69
CA GLY A 24 14.82 1.10 0.99
C GLY A 24 15.59 2.11 0.12
N LEU A 25 15.33 2.11 -1.19
CA LEU A 25 15.94 3.06 -2.12
C LEU A 25 15.53 4.52 -1.82
N SER A 26 14.36 4.75 -1.23
CA SER A 26 13.91 6.10 -0.90
C SER A 26 14.81 6.82 0.09
N PHE A 27 15.51 6.09 0.96
CA PHE A 27 16.46 6.66 1.91
C PHE A 27 17.68 7.29 1.23
N MET A 28 18.04 6.86 0.01
CA MET A 28 19.13 7.48 -0.75
C MET A 28 18.83 8.93 -1.12
N SER A 29 17.56 9.36 -1.07
CA SER A 29 17.22 10.79 -1.20
C SER A 29 17.89 11.67 -0.13
N PHE A 30 18.21 11.11 1.03
CA PHE A 30 18.92 11.79 2.11
C PHE A 30 20.42 11.97 1.86
N ASP A 31 21.01 11.31 0.86
CA ASP A 31 22.43 11.51 0.50
C ASP A 31 22.68 12.95 0.02
N SER A 32 21.64 13.60 -0.52
CA SER A 32 21.64 15.02 -0.90
C SER A 32 21.41 15.99 0.28
N GLY A 33 21.27 15.46 1.50
CA GLY A 33 20.93 16.20 2.72
C GLY A 33 19.53 15.88 3.27
N VAL A 34 19.28 16.23 4.52
CA VAL A 34 17.96 16.06 5.16
C VAL A 34 17.17 17.37 5.03
N GLY A 35 16.10 17.33 4.25
CA GLY A 35 15.18 18.45 4.04
C GLY A 35 13.73 18.01 3.99
N ALA A 36 12.81 18.99 4.04
CA ALA A 36 11.37 18.72 4.05
C ALA A 36 10.89 17.92 2.82
N ALA A 37 11.48 18.17 1.65
CA ALA A 37 11.17 17.44 0.42
C ALA A 37 11.56 15.96 0.51
N ASN A 38 12.77 15.67 1.01
CA ASN A 38 13.29 14.30 1.12
C ASN A 38 12.51 13.51 2.18
N LEU A 39 12.20 14.15 3.32
CA LEU A 39 11.31 13.58 4.34
C LEU A 39 9.92 13.28 3.76
N GLY A 40 9.34 14.23 3.02
CA GLY A 40 8.03 14.05 2.37
C GLY A 40 8.03 12.88 1.40
N PHE A 41 9.08 12.73 0.60
CA PHE A 41 9.25 11.62 -0.34
C PHE A 41 9.28 10.25 0.38
N VAL A 42 10.13 10.11 1.40
CA VAL A 42 10.23 8.86 2.16
C VAL A 42 8.93 8.54 2.90
N LEU A 43 8.28 9.55 3.51
CA LEU A 43 6.98 9.37 4.18
C LEU A 43 5.88 8.95 3.19
N ALA A 44 5.84 9.55 2.00
CA ALA A 44 4.89 9.16 0.96
C ALA A 44 5.06 7.70 0.53
N ILE A 45 6.29 7.19 0.49
CA ILE A 45 6.55 5.77 0.19
C ILE A 45 6.23 4.87 1.40
N THR A 46 6.49 5.35 2.61
CA THR A 46 6.21 4.62 3.87
C THR A 46 4.71 4.41 4.11
N ILE A 47 3.85 5.26 3.54
CA ILE A 47 2.41 5.19 3.79
C ILE A 47 1.75 3.92 3.24
N TYR A 48 2.32 3.31 2.19
CA TYR A 48 1.69 2.16 1.52
C TYR A 48 1.60 0.92 2.42
N PRO A 49 2.68 0.43 3.08
CA PRO A 49 2.58 -0.65 4.05
C PRO A 49 1.57 -0.38 5.17
N ILE A 50 1.53 0.87 5.66
CA ILE A 50 0.58 1.28 6.71
C ILE A 50 -0.86 1.18 6.18
N ALA A 51 -1.11 1.69 4.97
CA ALA A 51 -2.42 1.63 4.32
C ALA A 51 -2.87 0.18 4.07
N VAL A 52 -1.97 -0.70 3.62
CA VAL A 52 -2.26 -2.14 3.42
C VAL A 52 -2.77 -2.77 4.71
N VAL A 53 -2.06 -2.58 5.82
CA VAL A 53 -2.42 -3.17 7.12
C VAL A 53 -3.71 -2.56 7.66
N ALA A 54 -3.81 -1.24 7.70
CA ALA A 54 -4.98 -0.54 8.24
C ALA A 54 -6.26 -0.89 7.45
N CYS A 55 -6.22 -0.80 6.12
CA CYS A 55 -7.37 -1.10 5.27
C CYS A 55 -7.78 -2.57 5.36
N SER A 56 -6.81 -3.48 5.45
CA SER A 56 -7.05 -4.90 5.69
C SER A 56 -7.82 -5.14 6.98
N ILE A 57 -7.35 -4.58 8.09
CA ILE A 57 -7.98 -4.74 9.41
C ILE A 57 -9.40 -4.17 9.38
N ILE A 58 -9.55 -2.93 8.90
CA ILE A 58 -10.86 -2.27 8.85
C ILE A 58 -11.85 -3.06 7.99
N ALA A 59 -11.43 -3.52 6.80
CA ALA A 59 -12.28 -4.33 5.92
C ALA A 59 -12.73 -5.63 6.61
N TRP A 60 -11.83 -6.31 7.33
CA TRP A 60 -12.16 -7.49 8.12
C TRP A 60 -13.07 -7.21 9.31
N VAL A 61 -13.06 -6.02 9.89
CA VAL A 61 -14.02 -5.67 10.95
C VAL A 61 -15.42 -5.48 10.38
N ILE A 62 -15.54 -4.81 9.23
CA ILE A 62 -16.85 -4.37 8.71
C ILE A 62 -17.51 -5.34 7.70
N HIS A 63 -16.78 -6.35 7.19
CA HIS A 63 -17.24 -7.23 6.10
C HIS A 63 -18.57 -7.97 6.34
N LYS A 64 -18.93 -8.25 7.60
CA LYS A 64 -20.18 -8.96 7.92
C LYS A 64 -21.42 -8.07 7.77
N ARG A 65 -21.32 -6.79 8.16
CA ARG A 65 -22.46 -5.85 8.21
C ARG A 65 -22.51 -4.92 7.00
N LYS A 66 -21.36 -4.47 6.49
CA LYS A 66 -21.27 -3.47 5.42
C LYS A 66 -20.38 -3.98 4.28
N LYS A 67 -20.88 -4.95 3.52
CA LYS A 67 -20.12 -5.62 2.43
C LYS A 67 -19.53 -4.63 1.41
N ARG A 68 -20.31 -3.65 0.94
CA ARG A 68 -19.83 -2.65 -0.03
C ARG A 68 -18.70 -1.78 0.53
N ALA A 69 -18.86 -1.28 1.76
CA ALA A 69 -17.83 -0.49 2.42
C ALA A 69 -16.55 -1.31 2.65
N ALA A 70 -16.67 -2.59 3.03
CA ALA A 70 -15.52 -3.48 3.19
C ALA A 70 -14.72 -3.63 1.89
N VAL A 71 -15.40 -3.75 0.75
CA VAL A 71 -14.76 -3.82 -0.57
C VAL A 71 -14.04 -2.51 -0.89
N ILE A 72 -14.71 -1.37 -0.73
CA ILE A 72 -14.13 -0.05 -1.04
C ILE A 72 -12.88 0.19 -0.20
N VAL A 73 -12.97 0.00 1.12
CA VAL A 73 -11.82 0.18 2.04
C VAL A 73 -10.68 -0.76 1.66
N ASN A 74 -11.00 -2.03 1.41
CA ASN A 74 -10.00 -3.02 1.03
C ASN A 74 -9.30 -2.68 -0.28
N LEU A 75 -9.92 -1.94 -1.20
CA LEU A 75 -9.35 -1.55 -2.50
C LEU A 75 -8.47 -0.30 -2.44
N ILE A 76 -8.46 0.46 -1.34
CA ILE A 76 -7.64 1.67 -1.21
C ILE A 76 -6.14 1.38 -1.49
N PRO A 77 -5.52 0.33 -0.91
CA PRO A 77 -4.11 0.02 -1.20
C PRO A 77 -3.86 -0.35 -2.66
N MET A 78 -4.88 -0.78 -3.40
CA MET A 78 -4.74 -1.14 -4.82
C MET A 78 -4.36 0.06 -5.69
N LEU A 79 -4.65 1.29 -5.25
CA LEU A 79 -4.24 2.51 -5.96
C LEU A 79 -2.72 2.61 -6.13
N TRP A 80 -1.96 2.23 -5.11
CA TRP A 80 -0.49 2.20 -5.19
C TRP A 80 0.01 1.08 -6.10
N VAL A 81 -0.63 -0.11 -6.04
CA VAL A 81 -0.27 -1.25 -6.90
C VAL A 81 -0.50 -0.89 -8.37
N LEU A 82 -1.61 -0.23 -8.69
CA LEU A 82 -1.90 0.23 -10.05
C LEU A 82 -0.94 1.34 -10.49
N GLY A 83 -0.63 2.30 -9.62
CA GLY A 83 0.34 3.36 -9.90
C GLY A 83 1.73 2.79 -10.24
N LEU A 84 2.29 1.95 -9.38
CA LEU A 84 3.55 1.27 -9.67
C LEU A 84 3.46 0.36 -10.90
N GLY A 85 2.40 -0.46 -10.99
CA GLY A 85 2.21 -1.37 -12.11
C GLY A 85 2.19 -0.65 -13.46
N SER A 86 1.58 0.53 -13.53
CA SER A 86 1.59 1.36 -14.74
C SER A 86 2.99 1.86 -15.11
N LEU A 87 3.84 2.18 -14.13
CA LEU A 87 5.22 2.60 -14.37
C LEU A 87 6.08 1.48 -14.96
N PHE A 88 5.79 0.21 -14.64
CA PHE A 88 6.50 -0.93 -15.22
C PHE A 88 6.04 -1.32 -16.62
N LEU A 89 4.88 -0.83 -17.06
CA LEU A 89 4.31 -1.10 -18.40
C LEU A 89 4.63 0.01 -19.42
N LEU A 90 5.23 1.12 -18.96
CA LEU A 90 5.74 2.22 -19.78
C LEU A 90 7.20 1.98 -20.16
#